data_AF-A0A7L3L243-F1
#
_entry.id   AF-A0A7L3L243-F1
#
_cell.length_a   1.000
_cell.length_b   1.000
_cell.length_c   1.000
_cell.angle_alpha   90.00
_cell.angle_beta   90.00
_cell.angle_gamma   90.00
#
_symmetry.space_group_name_H-M   'P 1'
#
loop_
_entity.id
_entity.type
_entity.pdbx_description
1 polymer ?
#
loop_
_entity_poly.entity_id
_entity_poly.type
_entity_poly.pdbx_seq_one_letter_code
_entity_poly.pdbx_strand_id
1 'polypeptide(L)'
;PGPAFPRPEPPQDGIPGPASPQPAHPPEETGQQQAAIDNEQPGPAFPAQSSHELGSSNVPEQGAAGQDQDLTALLIRETEARFPDAEKEYIEELISMKNCYDLNVLCNFLLENPDYPKKKGRMVLNPSSSLLASQDETKAIDYFDFTKLAPLDQRCFIQAADLLMKDFKMLSSQDIKWALHELKGHYAITRKAFSDAIKKWQELSHETSGKRKRRKEMNQYSYIDFKFEQGDVKIEKRMFFLENKRRHWRSYDKHSLLPPVLLEQEFYEQKVKEMAEHADFLLALQMNEEQYQKDGQMIECCCCYGEFAFEELTQCADGHLFCKECLIKYAEEAVFGSGKSELSCMEGSCTCSFPTSELEKVLPENILCKYYERKAEEEVAAACADELVRCPFCNFPALLDSDVKRFSCPNPCCRK
;
A
#
# COMPACT_ATOMS: atom_id res chain seq x y z
N PRO A 1 -37.66 -24.32 74.48
CA PRO A 1 -37.07 -23.07 75.02
C PRO A 1 -37.07 -21.97 73.95
N GLY A 2 -38.08 -21.10 73.94
CA GLY A 2 -38.06 -19.87 73.12
C GLY A 2 -37.53 -18.68 73.92
N PRO A 3 -37.73 -17.41 73.48
CA PRO A 3 -37.99 -16.96 72.10
C PRO A 3 -37.37 -15.58 71.72
N ALA A 4 -37.61 -15.17 70.46
CA ALA A 4 -37.94 -13.81 69.98
C ALA A 4 -36.78 -12.83 69.64
N PHE A 5 -36.81 -11.99 68.60
CA PHE A 5 -37.91 -11.42 67.79
C PHE A 5 -37.51 -11.10 66.32
N PRO A 6 -38.47 -11.14 65.37
CA PRO A 6 -38.37 -10.60 64.00
C PRO A 6 -38.95 -9.17 63.88
N ARG A 7 -38.71 -8.47 62.75
CA ARG A 7 -39.34 -7.19 62.40
C ARG A 7 -40.10 -7.28 61.07
N PRO A 8 -41.26 -6.58 60.89
CA PRO A 8 -42.22 -6.79 59.79
C PRO A 8 -42.11 -5.77 58.62
N GLU A 9 -42.75 -6.14 57.51
CA GLU A 9 -42.97 -5.48 56.19
C GLU A 9 -44.08 -4.37 56.21
N PRO A 10 -44.73 -3.94 55.08
CA PRO A 10 -44.34 -3.17 53.88
C PRO A 10 -45.26 -1.91 53.69
N PRO A 11 -45.46 -1.29 52.49
CA PRO A 11 -46.47 -1.81 51.52
C PRO A 11 -46.16 -1.61 50.01
N GLN A 12 -46.86 -2.40 49.20
CA GLN A 12 -46.94 -2.37 47.72
C GLN A 12 -48.02 -1.39 47.23
N ASP A 13 -47.93 -0.91 45.98
CA ASP A 13 -49.08 -0.78 45.07
C ASP A 13 -48.67 -0.47 43.59
N GLY A 14 -49.01 -1.41 42.68
CA GLY A 14 -49.76 -1.22 41.41
C GLY A 14 -49.22 -0.53 40.13
N ILE A 15 -48.83 -1.34 39.11
CA ILE A 15 -49.15 -1.40 37.62
C ILE A 15 -49.20 -0.12 36.71
N PRO A 16 -49.22 -0.16 35.33
CA PRO A 16 -48.52 -0.86 34.20
C PRO A 16 -47.74 0.09 33.22
N GLY A 17 -46.99 -0.43 32.21
CA GLY A 17 -46.25 0.34 31.15
C GLY A 17 -47.11 1.14 30.15
N PRO A 18 -46.60 1.93 29.16
CA PRO A 18 -45.64 1.51 28.08
C PRO A 18 -44.71 2.61 27.45
N ALA A 19 -44.00 2.23 26.37
CA ALA A 19 -43.56 3.00 25.18
C ALA A 19 -42.16 3.70 25.13
N SER A 20 -41.43 3.35 24.05
CA SER A 20 -40.18 3.94 23.52
C SER A 20 -40.36 5.40 23.07
N PRO A 21 -39.31 6.26 23.08
CA PRO A 21 -39.33 7.54 22.37
C PRO A 21 -38.64 7.47 21.00
N GLN A 22 -39.27 8.09 20.01
CA GLN A 22 -38.79 8.32 18.64
C GLN A 22 -37.81 9.51 18.53
N PRO A 23 -37.13 9.67 17.36
CA PRO A 23 -36.15 10.74 17.11
C PRO A 23 -36.83 12.10 16.93
N ALA A 24 -36.24 13.15 17.49
CA ALA A 24 -36.76 14.51 17.38
C ALA A 24 -36.38 15.18 16.05
N HIS A 25 -37.38 15.72 15.36
CA HIS A 25 -37.23 16.73 14.30
C HIS A 25 -36.98 18.13 14.89
N PRO A 26 -36.35 19.07 14.15
CA PRO A 26 -35.99 20.40 14.64
C PRO A 26 -37.13 21.43 14.46
N PRO A 27 -37.13 22.55 15.22
CA PRO A 27 -38.13 23.62 15.06
C PRO A 27 -37.66 24.81 14.18
N GLU A 28 -38.56 25.30 13.33
CA GLU A 28 -38.65 26.69 12.81
C GLU A 28 -39.20 27.62 13.92
N GLU A 29 -39.04 28.95 14.01
CA GLU A 29 -38.50 30.05 13.21
C GLU A 29 -38.36 31.27 14.16
N THR A 30 -37.54 32.28 13.80
CA THR A 30 -37.74 33.75 13.94
C THR A 30 -36.42 34.44 14.27
N GLY A 31 -35.91 35.23 13.31
CA GLY A 31 -34.53 35.70 13.30
C GLY A 31 -34.25 37.09 13.86
N GLN A 32 -32.98 37.50 13.73
CA GLN A 32 -32.54 38.80 13.21
C GLN A 32 -31.02 38.79 12.99
N GLN A 33 -30.65 39.36 11.83
CA GLN A 33 -29.35 39.59 11.21
C GLN A 33 -28.17 39.95 12.13
N GLN A 34 -26.97 39.40 11.86
CA GLN A 34 -25.84 40.13 11.24
C GLN A 34 -24.61 39.21 11.04
N ALA A 35 -23.86 39.55 10.00
CA ALA A 35 -22.94 38.70 9.24
C ALA A 35 -21.51 38.61 9.79
N ALA A 36 -20.86 37.45 9.60
CA ALA A 36 -19.41 37.33 9.40
C ALA A 36 -19.09 35.96 8.76
N ILE A 37 -19.06 35.95 7.42
CA ILE A 37 -18.16 35.20 6.52
C ILE A 37 -17.23 34.16 7.18
N ASP A 38 -17.52 32.88 6.91
CA ASP A 38 -16.55 31.78 6.94
C ASP A 38 -16.48 31.16 5.53
N ASN A 39 -15.28 30.80 5.09
CA ASN A 39 -14.93 30.59 3.69
C ASN A 39 -14.24 29.22 3.56
N GLU A 40 -15.02 28.15 3.53
CA GLU A 40 -14.56 26.82 3.12
C GLU A 40 -15.11 26.47 1.74
N GLN A 41 -14.19 26.11 0.84
CA GLN A 41 -14.39 25.99 -0.59
C GLN A 41 -14.53 24.50 -0.96
N PRO A 42 -15.67 24.03 -1.50
CA PRO A 42 -15.81 22.68 -2.02
C PRO A 42 -15.10 22.53 -3.37
N GLY A 43 -14.43 21.38 -3.57
CA GLY A 43 -13.65 21.05 -4.76
C GLY A 43 -14.47 20.96 -6.06
N PRO A 44 -13.83 21.10 -7.24
CA PRO A 44 -14.54 21.32 -8.49
C PRO A 44 -15.13 20.01 -9.04
N ALA A 45 -16.45 19.93 -9.06
CA ALA A 45 -17.20 19.06 -9.95
C ALA A 45 -17.24 19.66 -11.37
N PHE A 46 -17.17 18.77 -12.36
CA PHE A 46 -17.17 19.00 -13.81
C PHE A 46 -18.17 20.07 -14.30
N PRO A 47 -17.79 20.95 -15.25
CA PRO A 47 -18.77 21.75 -15.98
C PRO A 47 -19.35 20.95 -17.14
N ALA A 48 -20.68 20.85 -17.13
CA ALA A 48 -21.50 20.59 -18.30
C ALA A 48 -21.26 21.66 -19.38
N GLN A 49 -21.25 21.26 -20.66
CA GLN A 49 -21.44 22.21 -21.75
C GLN A 49 -22.51 21.76 -22.73
N SER A 50 -23.42 22.70 -22.90
CA SER A 50 -24.54 22.82 -23.81
C SER A 50 -24.16 22.77 -25.28
N SER A 51 -25.05 22.15 -26.05
CA SER A 51 -25.32 22.37 -27.46
C SER A 51 -25.42 23.85 -27.86
N HIS A 52 -24.73 24.27 -28.92
CA HIS A 52 -25.23 25.21 -29.95
C HIS A 52 -24.32 25.26 -31.20
N GLU A 53 -24.92 24.83 -32.31
CA GLU A 53 -24.95 25.32 -33.70
C GLU A 53 -23.70 25.77 -34.51
N LEU A 54 -23.79 25.36 -35.78
CA LEU A 54 -22.95 25.63 -36.94
C LEU A 54 -22.84 27.10 -37.35
N GLY A 55 -21.65 27.49 -37.81
CA GLY A 55 -21.38 28.70 -38.60
C GLY A 55 -20.13 28.53 -39.46
N SER A 56 -20.28 28.73 -40.77
CA SER A 56 -19.40 28.31 -41.86
C SER A 56 -18.11 29.14 -42.08
N SER A 57 -17.16 28.48 -42.76
CA SER A 57 -16.16 29.01 -43.72
C SER A 57 -14.74 29.36 -43.22
N ASN A 58 -13.78 28.47 -43.44
CA ASN A 58 -12.91 28.48 -44.63
C ASN A 58 -11.80 27.41 -44.50
N VAL A 59 -11.68 26.60 -45.55
CA VAL A 59 -10.65 25.56 -45.72
C VAL A 59 -9.40 26.18 -46.36
N PRO A 60 -8.20 25.66 -46.08
CA PRO A 60 -7.40 25.14 -47.19
C PRO A 60 -7.03 23.67 -46.97
N GLU A 61 -7.42 22.85 -47.95
CA GLU A 61 -7.05 21.46 -48.11
C GLU A 61 -5.55 21.38 -48.30
N GLN A 62 -4.88 20.61 -47.44
CA GLN A 62 -3.77 19.72 -47.78
C GLN A 62 -3.27 19.06 -46.48
N GLY A 63 -3.61 17.78 -46.26
CA GLY A 63 -2.99 16.98 -45.19
C GLY A 63 -3.85 15.96 -44.44
N ALA A 64 -5.12 15.73 -44.81
CA ALA A 64 -6.05 14.96 -43.97
C ALA A 64 -5.76 13.44 -43.87
N ALA A 65 -5.09 12.82 -44.84
CA ALA A 65 -4.90 11.35 -44.83
C ALA A 65 -3.79 10.85 -43.88
N GLY A 66 -2.83 11.72 -43.51
CA GLY A 66 -1.69 11.34 -42.65
C GLY A 66 -1.97 11.51 -41.15
N GLN A 67 -2.79 12.48 -40.77
CA GLN A 67 -3.07 12.78 -39.36
C GLN A 67 -4.02 11.77 -38.71
N ASP A 68 -4.95 11.22 -39.48
CA ASP A 68 -5.95 10.25 -38.99
C ASP A 68 -5.33 8.85 -38.73
N GLN A 69 -4.31 8.48 -39.52
CA GLN A 69 -3.56 7.24 -39.34
C GLN A 69 -2.65 7.29 -38.09
N ASP A 70 -2.00 8.42 -37.82
CA ASP A 70 -1.15 8.59 -36.62
C ASP A 70 -1.96 8.60 -35.33
N LEU A 71 -3.14 9.24 -35.32
CA LEU A 71 -4.08 9.25 -34.19
C LEU A 71 -4.62 7.85 -33.90
N THR A 72 -5.02 7.12 -34.94
CA THR A 72 -5.51 5.74 -34.83
C THR A 72 -4.42 4.82 -34.29
N ALA A 73 -3.18 4.93 -34.79
CA ALA A 73 -2.05 4.15 -34.30
C ALA A 73 -1.72 4.42 -32.82
N LEU A 74 -1.89 5.66 -32.37
CA LEU A 74 -1.69 6.04 -30.96
C LEU A 74 -2.79 5.48 -30.06
N LEU A 75 -4.05 5.56 -30.49
CA LEU A 75 -5.20 4.98 -29.78
C LEU A 75 -5.08 3.46 -29.62
N ILE A 76 -4.65 2.75 -30.67
CA ILE A 76 -4.44 1.30 -30.61
C ILE A 76 -3.35 0.97 -29.57
N ARG A 77 -2.21 1.65 -29.63
CA ARG A 77 -1.11 1.42 -28.68
C ARG A 77 -1.54 1.66 -27.23
N GLU A 78 -2.26 2.74 -27.00
CA GLU A 78 -2.70 3.15 -25.67
C GLU A 78 -3.83 2.25 -25.12
N THR A 79 -4.64 1.68 -26.02
CA THR A 79 -5.65 0.65 -25.67
C THR A 79 -4.99 -0.70 -25.39
N GLU A 80 -4.01 -1.13 -26.20
CA GLU A 80 -3.22 -2.34 -25.96
C GLU A 80 -2.43 -2.27 -24.65
N ALA A 81 -1.99 -1.08 -24.23
CA ALA A 81 -1.32 -0.89 -22.94
C ALA A 81 -2.23 -1.17 -21.74
N ARG A 82 -3.54 -0.90 -21.85
CA ARG A 82 -4.54 -1.16 -20.80
C ARG A 82 -5.17 -2.55 -20.91
N PHE A 83 -5.33 -3.08 -22.13
CA PHE A 83 -5.91 -4.39 -22.43
C PHE A 83 -4.90 -5.23 -23.24
N PRO A 84 -3.85 -5.75 -22.58
CA PRO A 84 -2.78 -6.47 -23.26
C PRO A 84 -3.21 -7.84 -23.83
N ASP A 85 -4.37 -8.35 -23.41
CA ASP A 85 -4.97 -9.59 -23.90
C ASP A 85 -5.83 -9.39 -25.17
N ALA A 86 -6.26 -8.16 -25.47
CA ALA A 86 -7.05 -7.86 -26.66
C ALA A 86 -6.23 -7.95 -27.97
N GLU A 87 -6.84 -8.50 -29.01
CA GLU A 87 -6.24 -8.64 -30.34
C GLU A 87 -6.19 -7.29 -31.06
N LYS A 88 -5.03 -6.95 -31.64
CA LYS A 88 -4.78 -5.65 -32.28
C LYS A 88 -5.73 -5.39 -33.45
N GLU A 89 -5.96 -6.44 -34.24
CA GLU A 89 -6.89 -6.45 -35.38
C GLU A 89 -8.32 -6.12 -34.94
N TYR A 90 -8.74 -6.66 -33.79
CA TYR A 90 -10.05 -6.35 -33.21
C TYR A 90 -10.16 -4.91 -32.72
N ILE A 91 -9.11 -4.36 -32.10
CA ILE A 91 -9.10 -2.93 -31.68
C ILE A 91 -9.16 -2.01 -32.91
N GLU A 92 -8.43 -2.34 -33.98
CA GLU A 92 -8.47 -1.63 -35.26
C GLU A 92 -9.86 -1.67 -35.90
N GLU A 93 -10.50 -2.84 -35.92
CA GLU A 93 -11.88 -3.01 -36.38
C GLU A 93 -12.87 -2.25 -35.48
N LEU A 94 -12.69 -2.25 -34.16
CA LEU A 94 -13.58 -1.57 -33.23
C LEU A 94 -13.55 -0.05 -33.44
N ILE A 95 -12.36 0.53 -33.62
CA ILE A 95 -12.17 1.95 -33.93
C ILE A 95 -12.82 2.28 -35.28
N SER A 96 -12.60 1.44 -36.29
CA SER A 96 -13.09 1.65 -37.65
C SER A 96 -14.62 1.48 -37.78
N MET A 97 -15.20 0.49 -37.09
CA MET A 97 -16.63 0.20 -37.15
C MET A 97 -17.48 1.19 -36.37
N LYS A 98 -16.98 1.66 -35.21
CA LYS A 98 -17.73 2.56 -34.32
C LYS A 98 -17.35 4.03 -34.43
N ASN A 99 -16.35 4.35 -35.25
CA ASN A 99 -15.87 5.72 -35.44
C ASN A 99 -15.53 6.42 -34.11
N CYS A 100 -14.97 5.65 -33.16
CA CYS A 100 -14.67 6.09 -31.80
C CYS A 100 -13.18 6.38 -31.64
N TYR A 101 -12.86 7.67 -31.54
CA TYR A 101 -11.49 8.16 -31.35
C TYR A 101 -11.19 8.58 -29.90
N ASP A 102 -12.02 8.11 -28.96
CA ASP A 102 -11.85 8.35 -27.53
C ASP A 102 -11.44 7.06 -26.82
N LEU A 103 -10.29 7.12 -26.16
CA LEU A 103 -9.70 6.01 -25.43
C LEU A 103 -10.59 5.48 -24.30
N ASN A 104 -11.29 6.34 -23.58
CA ASN A 104 -12.14 5.93 -22.47
C ASN A 104 -13.38 5.18 -22.98
N VAL A 105 -13.92 5.60 -24.12
CA VAL A 105 -15.05 4.91 -24.77
C VAL A 105 -14.63 3.51 -25.22
N LEU A 106 -13.43 3.37 -25.80
CA LEU A 106 -12.86 2.08 -26.16
C LEU A 106 -12.65 1.17 -24.93
N CYS A 107 -12.06 1.72 -23.86
CA CYS A 107 -11.83 0.97 -22.63
C CYS A 107 -13.14 0.51 -21.98
N ASN A 108 -14.14 1.38 -21.89
CA ASN A 108 -15.45 1.02 -21.34
C ASN A 108 -16.14 -0.06 -22.19
N PHE A 109 -16.03 0.01 -23.51
CA PHE A 109 -16.61 -1.00 -24.38
C PHE A 109 -16.00 -2.39 -24.17
N LEU A 110 -14.67 -2.46 -24.00
CA LEU A 110 -13.97 -3.71 -23.67
C LEU A 110 -14.31 -4.22 -22.27
N LEU A 111 -14.53 -3.33 -21.29
CA LEU A 111 -14.98 -3.70 -19.95
C LEU A 111 -16.41 -4.24 -19.94
N GLU A 112 -17.31 -3.65 -20.73
CA GLU A 112 -18.71 -4.07 -20.83
C GLU A 112 -18.89 -5.38 -21.61
N ASN A 113 -17.96 -5.72 -22.52
CA ASN A 113 -18.05 -6.88 -23.41
C ASN A 113 -16.81 -7.76 -23.28
N PRO A 114 -16.67 -8.59 -22.23
CA PRO A 114 -15.45 -9.37 -21.97
C PRO A 114 -15.15 -10.50 -22.98
N ASP A 115 -16.07 -10.78 -23.90
CA ASP A 115 -16.00 -11.84 -24.91
C ASP A 115 -15.35 -11.40 -26.24
N TYR A 116 -14.51 -10.35 -26.23
CA TYR A 116 -13.75 -9.96 -27.42
C TYR A 116 -12.62 -10.96 -27.77
N PRO A 117 -12.17 -11.02 -29.04
CA PRO A 117 -11.06 -11.86 -29.46
C PRO A 117 -9.78 -11.56 -28.67
N LYS A 118 -9.28 -12.57 -27.97
CA LYS A 118 -8.05 -12.49 -27.17
C LYS A 118 -6.89 -13.11 -27.93
N LYS A 119 -5.71 -12.49 -27.84
CA LYS A 119 -4.47 -12.97 -28.48
C LYS A 119 -4.20 -14.43 -28.05
N LYS A 120 -4.26 -15.36 -29.00
CA LYS A 120 -3.95 -16.79 -28.76
C LYS A 120 -2.51 -16.93 -28.27
N GLY A 121 -2.34 -17.26 -26.99
CA GLY A 121 -1.02 -17.53 -26.40
C GLY A 121 -0.70 -16.77 -25.11
N ARG A 122 -1.56 -15.88 -24.63
CA ARG A 122 -1.46 -15.31 -23.27
C ARG A 122 -2.72 -15.64 -22.48
N MET A 123 -2.67 -16.71 -21.69
CA MET A 123 -3.54 -16.78 -20.52
C MET A 123 -3.23 -15.56 -19.65
N VAL A 124 -4.26 -14.82 -19.23
CA VAL A 124 -4.13 -13.89 -18.10
C VAL A 124 -3.87 -14.75 -16.87
N LEU A 125 -2.60 -15.07 -16.65
CA LEU A 125 -2.17 -15.65 -15.39
C LEU A 125 -2.23 -14.53 -14.37
N ASN A 126 -3.12 -14.68 -13.39
CA ASN A 126 -3.09 -13.91 -12.16
C ASN A 126 -1.66 -14.00 -11.59
N PRO A 127 -0.98 -12.88 -11.25
CA PRO A 127 0.36 -12.88 -10.67
C PRO A 127 0.49 -13.74 -9.40
N SER A 128 -0.62 -14.11 -8.78
CA SER A 128 -0.70 -14.99 -7.61
C SER A 128 -0.61 -16.50 -7.92
N SER A 129 -0.51 -16.91 -9.18
CA SER A 129 -0.43 -18.34 -9.53
C SER A 129 1.03 -18.83 -9.53
N SER A 130 1.44 -19.40 -8.40
CA SER A 130 2.80 -19.80 -8.03
C SER A 130 3.42 -20.96 -8.83
N LEU A 131 2.84 -21.38 -9.96
CA LEU A 131 3.24 -22.64 -10.57
C LEU A 131 4.34 -22.56 -11.64
N LEU A 132 4.68 -21.38 -12.17
CA LEU A 132 5.81 -21.20 -13.11
C LEU A 132 6.42 -19.80 -13.04
N ALA A 133 7.15 -19.48 -11.97
CA ALA A 133 7.94 -18.26 -11.91
C ALA A 133 9.18 -18.36 -12.84
N SER A 134 9.14 -17.65 -13.98
CA SER A 134 10.35 -17.38 -14.77
C SER A 134 11.30 -16.48 -13.97
N GLN A 135 12.54 -16.92 -13.80
CA GLN A 135 13.59 -16.27 -13.01
C GLN A 135 14.16 -14.97 -13.64
N ASP A 136 13.33 -14.09 -14.17
CA ASP A 136 13.80 -12.81 -14.73
C ASP A 136 12.91 -11.63 -14.31
N GLU A 137 12.63 -11.58 -13.01
CA GLU A 137 12.43 -10.30 -12.33
C GLU A 137 13.82 -9.65 -12.25
N THR A 138 14.10 -8.63 -13.08
CA THR A 138 15.23 -7.74 -12.84
C THR A 138 15.01 -7.08 -11.49
N LYS A 139 15.56 -7.69 -10.42
CA LYS A 139 15.42 -7.21 -9.05
C LYS A 139 15.77 -5.73 -9.03
N ALA A 140 14.79 -4.89 -8.68
CA ALA A 140 15.01 -3.46 -8.51
C ALA A 140 16.23 -3.26 -7.59
N ILE A 141 17.27 -2.60 -8.12
CA ILE A 141 18.52 -2.40 -7.39
C ILE A 141 18.24 -1.41 -6.25
N ASP A 142 18.42 -1.86 -5.01
CA ASP A 142 18.33 -1.01 -3.84
C ASP A 142 19.60 -0.14 -3.73
N TYR A 143 19.49 1.13 -4.09
CA TYR A 143 20.62 2.08 -4.04
C TYR A 143 20.97 2.54 -2.61
N PHE A 144 20.28 2.06 -1.58
CA PHE A 144 20.70 2.24 -0.18
C PHE A 144 21.58 1.10 0.34
N ASP A 145 21.73 -0.01 -0.40
CA ASP A 145 22.55 -1.14 0.02
C ASP A 145 24.00 -1.04 -0.47
N PHE A 146 24.89 -0.54 0.40
CA PHE A 146 26.32 -0.39 0.10
C PHE A 146 26.99 -1.67 -0.41
N THR A 147 26.55 -2.85 0.04
CA THR A 147 27.18 -4.13 -0.33
C THR A 147 26.95 -4.49 -1.79
N LYS A 148 25.79 -4.08 -2.34
CA LYS A 148 25.38 -4.35 -3.72
C LYS A 148 25.90 -3.32 -4.73
N LEU A 149 26.43 -2.20 -4.25
CA LEU A 149 26.87 -1.09 -5.08
C LEU A 149 28.29 -1.29 -5.64
N ALA A 150 28.48 -1.02 -6.93
CA ALA A 150 29.78 -1.02 -7.60
C ALA A 150 30.24 0.44 -7.85
N PRO A 151 31.54 0.75 -7.72
CA PRO A 151 32.03 2.12 -7.91
C PRO A 151 31.60 2.72 -9.26
N LEU A 152 31.09 3.94 -9.22
CA LEU A 152 30.65 4.65 -10.43
C LEU A 152 31.79 5.36 -11.18
N ASP A 153 31.54 5.59 -12.47
CA ASP A 153 32.41 6.39 -13.33
C ASP A 153 32.60 7.83 -12.82
N GLN A 154 33.79 8.38 -13.11
CA GLN A 154 34.17 9.74 -12.71
C GLN A 154 33.18 10.83 -13.14
N ARG A 155 32.48 10.64 -14.27
CA ARG A 155 31.48 11.61 -14.75
C ARG A 155 30.21 11.60 -13.89
N CYS A 156 29.75 10.41 -13.50
CA CYS A 156 28.64 10.24 -12.56
C CYS A 156 29.00 10.82 -11.20
N PHE A 157 30.22 10.59 -10.73
CA PHE A 157 30.74 11.18 -9.49
C PHE A 157 30.66 12.71 -9.50
N ILE A 158 31.06 13.36 -10.60
CA ILE A 158 31.02 14.83 -10.71
C ILE A 158 29.56 15.34 -10.62
N GLN A 159 28.64 14.72 -11.35
CA GLN A 159 27.22 15.11 -11.32
C GLN A 159 26.59 14.86 -9.95
N ALA A 160 26.83 13.71 -9.34
CA ALA A 160 26.36 13.38 -7.99
C ALA A 160 26.90 14.38 -6.95
N ALA A 161 28.19 14.75 -7.03
CA ALA A 161 28.78 15.74 -6.16
C ALA A 161 28.12 17.12 -6.31
N ASP A 162 27.86 17.55 -7.55
CA ASP A 162 27.20 18.83 -7.83
C ASP A 162 25.76 18.86 -7.30
N LEU A 163 25.00 17.77 -7.46
CA LEU A 163 23.65 17.63 -6.89
C LEU A 163 23.70 17.70 -5.35
N LEU A 164 24.59 16.94 -4.71
CA LEU A 164 24.78 17.01 -3.25
C LEU A 164 25.22 18.41 -2.79
N MET A 165 26.03 19.11 -3.59
CA MET A 165 26.45 20.48 -3.29
C MET A 165 25.30 21.49 -3.40
N LYS A 166 24.31 21.24 -4.26
CA LYS A 166 23.06 22.01 -4.35
C LYS A 166 22.18 21.76 -3.12
N ASP A 167 22.12 20.52 -2.66
CA ASP A 167 21.24 20.15 -1.56
C ASP A 167 21.81 20.54 -0.18
N PHE A 168 23.09 20.28 0.02
CA PHE A 168 23.81 20.54 1.28
C PHE A 168 24.70 21.77 1.16
N LYS A 169 24.07 22.94 0.94
CA LYS A 169 24.79 24.23 0.76
C LYS A 169 25.57 24.69 1.99
N MET A 170 25.31 24.08 3.16
CA MET A 170 25.99 24.40 4.42
C MET A 170 27.29 23.61 4.60
N LEU A 171 27.52 22.53 3.84
CA LEU A 171 28.69 21.66 4.03
C LEU A 171 29.81 21.99 3.04
N SER A 172 31.05 21.78 3.46
CA SER A 172 32.24 21.96 2.61
C SER A 172 32.19 21.07 1.38
N SER A 173 32.67 21.58 0.24
CA SER A 173 32.74 20.82 -1.01
C SER A 173 33.74 19.66 -0.91
N GLN A 174 34.77 19.81 -0.08
CA GLN A 174 35.75 18.76 0.19
C GLN A 174 35.12 17.63 1.01
N ASP A 175 34.28 17.96 2.00
CA ASP A 175 33.61 16.96 2.83
C ASP A 175 32.53 16.20 2.05
N ILE A 176 31.78 16.91 1.19
CA ILE A 176 30.80 16.27 0.29
C ILE A 176 31.50 15.30 -0.67
N LYS A 177 32.59 15.72 -1.32
CA LYS A 177 33.35 14.86 -2.24
C LYS A 177 34.01 13.68 -1.52
N TRP A 178 34.51 13.90 -0.31
CA TRP A 178 35.09 12.85 0.51
C TRP A 178 34.03 11.79 0.86
N ALA A 179 32.86 12.19 1.34
CA ALA A 179 31.80 11.24 1.71
C ALA A 179 31.30 10.47 0.47
N LEU A 180 31.14 11.17 -0.65
CA LEU A 180 30.75 10.55 -1.91
C LEU A 180 31.78 9.52 -2.39
N HIS A 181 33.08 9.79 -2.23
CA HIS A 181 34.14 8.85 -2.60
C HIS A 181 34.09 7.60 -1.71
N GLU A 182 33.93 7.80 -0.40
CA GLU A 182 33.79 6.68 0.54
C GLU A 182 32.54 5.83 0.29
N LEU A 183 31.47 6.46 -0.22
CA LEU A 183 30.23 5.80 -0.58
C LEU A 183 30.16 5.41 -2.07
N LYS A 184 31.31 5.06 -2.66
CA LYS A 184 31.45 4.50 -4.02
C LYS A 184 30.95 5.39 -5.17
N GLY A 185 30.72 6.68 -4.92
CA GLY A 185 30.27 7.64 -5.94
C GLY A 185 28.77 7.73 -6.11
N HIS A 186 27.97 7.01 -5.31
CA HIS A 186 26.51 6.99 -5.42
C HIS A 186 25.87 8.18 -4.71
N TYR A 187 24.99 8.86 -5.42
CA TYR A 187 24.21 9.99 -4.94
C TYR A 187 23.22 9.58 -3.85
N ALA A 188 22.43 8.52 -4.06
CA ALA A 188 21.28 8.18 -3.21
C ALA A 188 21.72 7.86 -1.76
N ILE A 189 22.68 6.94 -1.60
CA ILE A 189 23.21 6.53 -0.29
C ILE A 189 23.92 7.68 0.43
N THR A 190 24.69 8.49 -0.31
CA THR A 190 25.41 9.64 0.23
C THR A 190 24.47 10.72 0.72
N ARG A 191 23.44 11.02 -0.07
CA ARG A 191 22.38 11.95 0.30
C ARG A 191 21.64 11.50 1.55
N LYS A 192 21.27 10.21 1.62
CA LYS A 192 20.64 9.63 2.81
C LYS A 192 21.53 9.80 4.05
N ALA A 193 22.81 9.43 3.96
CA ALA A 193 23.76 9.55 5.07
C ALA A 193 23.92 11.01 5.56
N PHE A 194 23.95 11.98 4.65
CA PHE A 194 23.96 13.40 5.01
C PHE A 194 22.67 13.86 5.68
N SER A 195 21.51 13.48 5.16
CA SER A 195 20.21 13.79 5.77
C SER A 195 20.11 13.21 7.18
N ASP A 196 20.52 11.96 7.38
CA ASP A 196 20.52 11.28 8.67
C ASP A 196 21.46 11.97 9.67
N ALA A 197 22.66 12.37 9.24
CA ALA A 197 23.62 13.10 10.08
C ALA A 197 23.09 14.48 10.51
N ILE A 198 22.42 15.20 9.60
CA ILE A 198 21.82 16.51 9.90
C ILE A 198 20.62 16.35 10.83
N LYS A 199 19.77 15.34 10.61
CA LYS A 199 18.61 15.06 11.47
C LYS A 199 19.05 14.75 12.91
N LYS A 200 20.05 13.88 13.09
CA LYS A 200 20.65 13.57 14.41
C LYS A 200 21.21 14.83 15.09
N TRP A 201 21.89 15.69 14.34
CA TRP A 201 22.40 16.96 14.88
C TRP A 201 21.25 17.89 15.33
N GLN A 202 20.16 17.96 14.57
CA GLN A 202 18.98 18.75 14.94
C GLN A 202 18.35 18.22 16.24
N GLU A 203 18.13 16.90 16.34
CA GLU A 203 17.55 16.25 17.53
C GLU A 203 18.37 16.56 18.80
N LEU A 204 19.69 16.37 18.74
CA LEU A 204 20.61 16.68 19.85
C LEU A 204 20.60 18.18 20.23
N SER A 205 20.37 19.06 19.26
CA SER A 205 20.27 20.51 19.53
C SER A 205 18.97 20.89 20.25
N HIS A 206 17.87 20.19 19.99
CA HIS A 206 16.57 20.44 20.61
C HIS A 206 16.52 19.95 22.07
N GLU A 207 17.15 18.80 22.39
CA GLU A 207 17.20 18.26 23.76
C GLU A 207 17.96 19.17 24.74
N THR A 208 18.96 19.92 24.27
CA THR A 208 19.76 20.83 25.12
C THR A 208 19.11 22.19 25.40
N SER A 209 17.91 22.45 24.86
CA SER A 209 17.22 23.75 24.93
C SER A 209 16.36 23.97 26.18
N GLY A 210 16.29 22.98 27.08
CA GLY A 210 15.69 23.13 28.40
C GLY A 210 16.50 24.07 29.31
N LYS A 211 16.13 25.36 29.30
CA LYS A 211 16.63 26.43 30.20
C LYS A 211 18.06 26.92 29.91
N ARG A 212 18.21 27.78 28.90
CA ARG A 212 19.13 28.93 28.95
C ARG A 212 18.72 29.97 27.91
N LYS A 213 18.31 31.15 28.36
CA LYS A 213 18.23 32.38 27.55
C LYS A 213 19.60 32.59 26.88
N ARG A 214 19.76 32.17 25.63
CA ARG A 214 21.00 32.34 24.88
C ARG A 214 20.94 33.63 24.09
N ARG A 215 21.51 34.68 24.69
CA ARG A 215 22.11 35.77 23.94
C ARG A 215 23.10 35.14 22.95
N LYS A 216 22.98 35.55 21.70
CA LYS A 216 23.67 35.07 20.50
C LYS A 216 25.19 35.20 20.65
N GLU A 217 25.84 34.22 21.27
CA GLU A 217 27.29 34.01 21.11
C GLU A 217 27.50 33.32 19.76
N MET A 218 27.68 34.14 18.73
CA MET A 218 28.33 33.76 17.48
C MET A 218 29.70 33.14 17.81
N ASN A 219 30.05 32.05 17.13
CA ASN A 219 31.38 31.44 17.04
C ASN A 219 31.84 30.47 18.14
N GLN A 220 31.25 29.28 18.15
CA GLN A 220 32.07 28.07 18.21
C GLN A 220 31.50 27.07 17.20
N TYR A 221 32.25 26.88 16.11
CA TYR A 221 31.90 26.15 14.88
C TYR A 221 30.80 25.10 15.05
N SER A 222 29.61 25.36 14.51
CA SER A 222 28.58 24.33 14.41
C SER A 222 29.12 23.23 13.47
N TYR A 223 29.28 22.03 14.01
CA TYR A 223 29.74 20.85 13.27
C TYR A 223 28.67 19.76 13.32
N ILE A 224 28.72 18.85 12.36
CA ILE A 224 27.98 17.59 12.36
C ILE A 224 28.98 16.45 12.42
N ASP A 225 28.66 15.42 13.19
CA ASP A 225 29.41 14.17 13.16
C ASP A 225 28.74 13.27 12.10
N PHE A 226 29.36 13.16 10.93
CA PHE A 226 28.94 12.25 9.88
C PHE A 226 29.31 10.83 10.32
N LYS A 227 28.32 9.96 10.48
CA LYS A 227 28.48 8.56 10.86
C LYS A 227 27.65 7.70 9.91
N PHE A 228 28.32 6.85 9.16
CA PHE A 228 27.70 5.85 8.29
C PHE A 228 28.13 4.45 8.74
N GLU A 229 27.15 3.59 8.98
CA GLU A 229 27.38 2.20 9.37
C GLU A 229 26.45 1.30 8.55
N GLN A 230 27.01 0.39 7.76
CA GLN A 230 26.25 -0.64 7.05
C GLN A 230 27.10 -1.91 6.90
N GLY A 231 26.69 -3.00 7.54
CA GLY A 231 27.50 -4.22 7.65
C GLY A 231 28.82 -3.97 8.38
N ASP A 232 29.93 -4.39 7.77
CA ASP A 232 31.29 -4.21 8.32
C ASP A 232 31.89 -2.82 8.05
N VAL A 233 31.21 -1.97 7.27
CA VAL A 233 31.73 -0.66 6.88
C VAL A 233 31.26 0.40 7.86
N LYS A 234 32.21 1.01 8.57
CA LYS A 234 32.00 2.11 9.50
C LYS A 234 32.84 3.30 9.09
N ILE A 235 32.17 4.41 8.79
CA ILE A 235 32.80 5.63 8.30
C ILE A 235 32.36 6.78 9.18
N GLU A 236 33.31 7.44 9.83
CA GLU A 236 33.04 8.56 10.71
C GLU A 236 33.94 9.75 10.36
N LYS A 237 33.34 10.94 10.27
CA LYS A 237 34.09 12.19 10.10
C LYS A 237 33.32 13.36 10.68
N ARG A 238 34.02 14.21 11.43
CA ARG A 238 33.49 15.50 11.83
C ARG A 238 33.56 16.49 10.67
N MET A 239 32.42 17.07 10.32
CA MET A 239 32.28 18.05 9.24
C MET A 239 31.80 19.37 9.80
N PHE A 240 32.37 20.47 9.32
CA PHE A 240 32.05 21.81 9.80
C PHE A 240 31.09 22.51 8.86
N PHE A 241 30.12 23.23 9.43
CA PHE A 241 29.29 24.11 8.62
C PHE A 241 30.11 25.28 8.10
N LEU A 242 29.88 25.62 6.84
CA LEU A 242 30.41 26.82 6.22
C LEU A 242 29.82 28.05 6.90
N GLU A 243 30.65 29.04 7.15
CA GLU A 243 30.23 30.35 7.69
C GLU A 243 29.22 31.03 6.76
N ASN A 244 29.40 30.86 5.45
CA ASN A 244 28.49 31.33 4.42
C ASN A 244 28.00 30.16 3.56
N LYS A 245 26.69 30.14 3.28
CA LYS A 245 26.07 29.18 2.36
C LYS A 245 26.75 29.24 0.99
N ARG A 246 27.03 28.09 0.39
CA ARG A 246 27.54 28.01 -0.99
C ARG A 246 26.58 28.78 -1.93
N ARG A 247 27.13 29.73 -2.69
CA ARG A 247 26.35 30.54 -3.66
C ARG A 247 26.36 29.99 -5.08
N HIS A 248 27.40 29.24 -5.44
CA HIS A 248 27.60 28.71 -6.79
C HIS A 248 27.71 27.19 -6.76
N TRP A 249 26.91 26.52 -7.57
CA TRP A 249 26.96 25.09 -7.87
C TRP A 249 26.53 24.90 -9.33
N ARG A 250 26.95 23.82 -9.97
CA ARG A 250 26.40 23.46 -11.29
C ARG A 250 25.00 22.89 -11.10
N SER A 251 24.03 23.43 -11.82
CA SER A 251 22.71 22.82 -11.96
C SER A 251 22.66 22.03 -13.26
N TYR A 252 21.97 20.89 -13.22
CA TYR A 252 21.69 20.08 -14.40
C TYR A 252 20.18 20.05 -14.60
N ASP A 253 19.77 20.13 -15.87
CA ASP A 253 18.41 19.76 -16.24
C ASP A 253 18.27 18.24 -16.19
N LYS A 254 17.04 17.75 -15.98
CA LYS A 254 16.76 16.31 -15.83
C LYS A 254 17.31 15.48 -16.99
N HIS A 255 17.21 16.00 -18.22
CA HIS A 255 17.70 15.34 -19.44
C HIS A 255 19.23 15.39 -19.63
N SER A 256 19.93 16.22 -18.84
CA SER A 256 21.39 16.35 -18.89
C SER A 256 22.11 15.45 -17.88
N LEU A 257 21.35 14.78 -17.00
CA LEU A 257 21.90 13.83 -16.04
C LEU A 257 22.27 12.51 -16.73
N LEU A 258 23.38 11.93 -16.30
CA LEU A 258 23.79 10.62 -16.73
C LEU A 258 22.78 9.58 -16.22
N PRO A 259 22.45 8.55 -17.00
CA PRO A 259 21.41 7.58 -16.63
C PRO A 259 21.57 6.98 -15.21
N PRO A 260 22.78 6.60 -14.74
CA PRO A 260 22.93 6.10 -13.37
C PRO A 260 22.55 7.11 -12.28
N VAL A 261 22.92 8.38 -12.46
CA VAL A 261 22.62 9.45 -11.50
C VAL A 261 21.14 9.79 -11.50
N LEU A 262 20.50 9.76 -12.68
CA LEU A 262 19.06 9.97 -12.81
C LEU A 262 18.26 8.88 -12.08
N LEU A 263 18.60 7.61 -12.30
CA LEU A 263 17.94 6.48 -11.64
C LEU A 263 18.08 6.55 -10.12
N GLU A 264 19.26 6.92 -9.61
CA GLU A 264 19.47 7.11 -8.18
C GLU A 264 18.70 8.28 -7.59
N GLN A 265 18.58 9.38 -8.34
CA GLN A 265 17.79 10.53 -7.91
C GLN A 265 16.31 10.16 -7.83
N GLU A 266 15.76 9.52 -8.86
CA GLU A 266 14.37 9.07 -8.90
C GLU A 266 14.10 8.04 -7.80
N PHE A 267 15.00 7.08 -7.59
CA PHE A 267 14.92 6.13 -6.48
C PHE A 267 14.88 6.84 -5.12
N TYR A 268 15.77 7.81 -4.89
CA TYR A 268 15.79 8.55 -3.62
C TYR A 268 14.48 9.33 -3.41
N GLU A 269 14.00 10.04 -4.43
CA GLU A 269 12.74 10.80 -4.37
C GLU A 269 11.55 9.89 -4.07
N GLN A 270 11.47 8.74 -4.74
CA GLN A 270 10.44 7.73 -4.48
C GLN A 270 10.54 7.19 -3.05
N LYS A 271 11.73 6.82 -2.59
CA LYS A 271 11.91 6.30 -1.22
C LYS A 271 11.58 7.33 -0.15
N VAL A 272 11.90 8.61 -0.35
CA VAL A 272 11.49 9.67 0.57
C VAL A 272 9.98 9.82 0.61
N LYS A 273 9.32 9.76 -0.54
CA LYS A 273 7.86 9.80 -0.61
C LYS A 273 7.24 8.61 0.12
N GLU A 274 7.69 7.39 -0.15
CA GLU A 274 7.22 6.17 0.54
C GLU A 274 7.40 6.26 2.07
N MET A 275 8.58 6.72 2.54
CA MET A 275 8.83 6.91 3.97
C MET A 275 7.93 7.98 4.60
N ALA A 276 7.64 9.06 3.88
CA ALA A 276 6.74 10.11 4.34
C ALA A 276 5.29 9.61 4.43
N GLU A 277 4.80 8.95 3.38
CA GLU A 277 3.46 8.33 3.36
C GLU A 277 3.30 7.30 4.47
N HIS A 278 4.32 6.48 4.73
CA HIS A 278 4.31 5.54 5.83
C HIS A 278 4.29 6.24 7.20
N ALA A 279 5.06 7.32 7.38
CA ALA A 279 5.04 8.09 8.63
C ALA A 279 3.68 8.77 8.86
N ASP A 280 3.08 9.33 7.81
CA ASP A 280 1.76 9.94 7.85
C ASP A 280 0.68 8.89 8.16
N PHE A 281 0.78 7.70 7.57
CA PHE A 281 -0.10 6.58 7.88
C PHE A 281 -0.02 6.15 9.35
N LEU A 282 1.20 6.00 9.91
CA LEU A 282 1.37 5.67 11.33
C LEU A 282 0.81 6.76 12.25
N LEU A 283 1.02 8.03 11.90
CA LEU A 283 0.45 9.15 12.65
C LEU A 283 -1.08 9.13 12.58
N ALA A 284 -1.67 8.81 11.43
CA ALA A 284 -3.11 8.68 11.27
C ALA A 284 -3.68 7.56 12.13
N LEU A 285 -3.02 6.39 12.19
CA LEU A 285 -3.41 5.29 13.08
C LEU A 285 -3.36 5.71 14.56
N GLN A 286 -2.27 6.36 14.99
CA GLN A 286 -2.15 6.84 16.36
C GLN A 286 -3.22 7.88 16.71
N MET A 287 -3.46 8.84 15.80
CA MET A 287 -4.49 9.86 15.99
C MET A 287 -5.90 9.26 16.07
N ASN A 288 -6.18 8.22 15.26
CA ASN A 288 -7.43 7.48 15.30
C ASN A 288 -7.62 6.82 16.68
N GLU A 289 -6.64 6.04 17.15
CA GLU A 289 -6.68 5.37 18.45
C GLU A 289 -6.87 6.38 19.61
N GLU A 290 -6.09 7.46 19.61
CA GLU A 290 -6.21 8.51 20.62
C GLU A 290 -7.60 9.17 20.64
N GLN A 291 -8.24 9.32 19.47
CA GLN A 291 -9.57 9.92 19.37
C GLN A 291 -10.64 8.99 19.94
N TYR A 292 -10.64 7.71 19.56
CA TYR A 292 -11.56 6.71 20.14
C TYR A 292 -11.42 6.61 21.66
N GLN A 293 -10.18 6.68 22.17
CA GLN A 293 -9.91 6.66 23.60
C GLN A 293 -10.45 7.91 24.30
N LYS A 294 -10.24 9.10 23.74
CA LYS A 294 -10.72 10.37 24.30
C LYS A 294 -12.25 10.46 24.32
N ASP A 295 -12.91 9.92 23.30
CA ASP A 295 -14.37 9.93 23.18
C ASP A 295 -15.04 8.78 23.94
N GLY A 296 -14.27 7.84 24.49
CA GLY A 296 -14.79 6.66 25.19
C GLY A 296 -15.56 5.71 24.27
N GLN A 297 -15.14 5.63 23.00
CA GLN A 297 -15.80 4.84 21.94
C GLN A 297 -15.04 3.56 21.59
N MET A 298 -14.04 3.19 22.40
CA MET A 298 -13.31 1.94 22.20
C MET A 298 -14.26 0.75 22.29
N ILE A 299 -14.02 -0.26 21.45
CA ILE A 299 -14.88 -1.44 21.34
C ILE A 299 -14.11 -2.65 21.84
N GLU A 300 -14.78 -3.47 22.64
CA GLU A 300 -14.18 -4.67 23.23
C GLU A 300 -14.14 -5.83 22.22
N CYS A 301 -13.01 -6.53 22.17
CA CYS A 301 -12.87 -7.79 21.44
C CYS A 301 -13.58 -8.92 22.18
N CYS A 302 -14.46 -9.66 21.50
CA CYS A 302 -15.21 -10.79 22.09
C CYS A 302 -14.32 -11.97 22.52
N CYS A 303 -13.06 -12.04 22.08
CA CYS A 303 -12.13 -13.12 22.44
C CYS A 303 -11.22 -12.77 23.64
N CYS A 304 -10.53 -11.62 23.59
CA CYS A 304 -9.54 -11.23 24.59
C CYS A 304 -10.00 -10.16 25.57
N TYR A 305 -11.18 -9.56 25.36
CA TYR A 305 -11.71 -8.43 26.14
C TYR A 305 -10.79 -7.19 26.15
N GLY A 306 -9.88 -7.07 25.18
CA GLY A 306 -9.12 -5.84 24.94
C GLY A 306 -9.99 -4.79 24.24
N GLU A 307 -9.71 -3.52 24.52
CA GLU A 307 -10.35 -2.37 23.91
C GLU A 307 -9.58 -1.93 22.66
N PHE A 308 -10.27 -1.76 21.53
CA PHE A 308 -9.67 -1.37 20.24
C PHE A 308 -10.53 -0.33 19.52
N ALA A 309 -9.90 0.47 18.66
CA ALA A 309 -10.62 1.24 17.65
C ALA A 309 -11.31 0.30 16.64
N PHE A 310 -12.41 0.75 16.03
CA PHE A 310 -13.20 -0.08 15.12
C PHE A 310 -12.36 -0.63 13.94
N GLU A 311 -11.44 0.17 13.41
CA GLU A 311 -10.56 -0.16 12.29
C GLU A 311 -9.53 -1.28 12.63
N GLU A 312 -9.32 -1.54 13.92
CA GLU A 312 -8.47 -2.62 14.43
C GLU A 312 -9.23 -3.91 14.77
N LEU A 313 -10.53 -3.93 14.49
CA LEU A 313 -11.39 -5.08 14.65
C LEU A 313 -11.75 -5.70 13.30
N THR A 314 -12.09 -6.97 13.34
CA THR A 314 -12.64 -7.76 12.24
C THR A 314 -13.87 -8.50 12.73
N GLN A 315 -14.75 -8.90 11.81
CA GLN A 315 -16.05 -9.45 12.17
C GLN A 315 -16.35 -10.79 11.50
N CYS A 316 -17.09 -11.64 12.21
CA CYS A 316 -17.77 -12.77 11.59
C CYS A 316 -18.97 -12.30 10.74
N ALA A 317 -19.58 -13.20 9.99
CA ALA A 317 -20.75 -12.87 9.16
C ALA A 317 -21.97 -12.32 9.95
N ASP A 318 -22.05 -12.59 11.25
CA ASP A 318 -23.11 -12.11 12.16
C ASP A 318 -22.76 -10.76 12.84
N GLY A 319 -21.55 -10.25 12.65
CA GLY A 319 -21.12 -8.95 13.19
C GLY A 319 -20.43 -8.99 14.56
N HIS A 320 -20.16 -10.17 15.14
CA HIS A 320 -19.29 -10.26 16.34
C HIS A 320 -17.87 -9.79 16.02
N LEU A 321 -17.32 -8.92 16.88
CA LEU A 321 -16.06 -8.23 16.65
C LEU A 321 -14.89 -8.86 17.42
N PHE A 322 -13.76 -8.99 16.73
CA PHE A 322 -12.52 -9.57 17.26
C PHE A 322 -11.34 -8.71 16.84
N CYS A 323 -10.31 -8.58 17.68
CA CYS A 323 -9.09 -7.92 17.23
C CYS A 323 -8.34 -8.77 16.20
N LYS A 324 -7.60 -8.10 15.32
CA LYS A 324 -6.82 -8.75 14.25
C LYS A 324 -5.91 -9.85 14.80
N GLU A 325 -5.26 -9.62 15.95
CA GLU A 325 -4.36 -10.59 16.57
C GLU A 325 -5.06 -11.89 17.00
N CYS A 326 -6.27 -11.81 17.54
CA CYS A 326 -7.05 -12.98 17.94
C CYS A 326 -7.38 -13.84 16.72
N LEU A 327 -7.82 -13.21 15.62
CA LEU A 327 -8.12 -13.94 14.37
C LEU A 327 -6.85 -14.57 13.77
N ILE A 328 -5.72 -13.87 13.77
CA ILE A 328 -4.45 -14.40 13.24
C ILE A 328 -4.02 -15.65 14.02
N LYS A 329 -4.00 -15.59 15.35
CA LYS A 329 -3.62 -16.74 16.21
C LYS A 329 -4.58 -17.91 16.03
N TYR A 330 -5.88 -17.63 15.99
CA TYR A 330 -6.90 -18.64 15.74
C TYR A 330 -6.72 -19.32 14.37
N ALA A 331 -6.47 -18.54 13.31
CA ALA A 331 -6.23 -19.07 11.97
C ALA A 331 -4.93 -19.89 11.90
N GLU A 332 -3.85 -19.45 12.54
CA GLU A 332 -2.61 -20.24 12.63
C GLU A 332 -2.85 -21.61 13.28
N GLU A 333 -3.50 -21.63 14.44
CA GLU A 333 -3.82 -22.87 15.15
C GLU A 333 -4.75 -23.77 14.33
N ALA A 334 -5.74 -23.19 13.66
CA ALA A 334 -6.70 -23.93 12.85
C ALA A 334 -6.02 -24.61 11.65
N VAL A 335 -5.26 -23.84 10.86
CA VAL A 335 -4.70 -24.26 9.56
C VAL A 335 -3.47 -25.15 9.72
N PHE A 336 -2.58 -24.84 10.68
CA PHE A 336 -1.35 -25.60 10.92
C PHE A 336 -1.51 -26.67 12.00
N GLY A 337 -2.28 -26.40 13.05
CA GLY A 337 -2.48 -27.32 14.16
C GLY A 337 -3.55 -28.37 13.86
N SER A 338 -4.79 -27.92 13.69
CA SER A 338 -5.94 -28.83 13.55
C SER A 338 -6.24 -29.27 12.11
N GLY A 339 -5.62 -28.62 11.11
CA GLY A 339 -5.85 -28.90 9.69
C GLY A 339 -7.24 -28.52 9.19
N LYS A 340 -7.93 -27.58 9.85
CA LYS A 340 -9.26 -27.11 9.46
C LYS A 340 -9.16 -25.99 8.42
N SER A 341 -10.09 -25.99 7.46
CA SER A 341 -10.25 -24.95 6.43
C SER A 341 -11.44 -24.02 6.68
N GLU A 342 -12.27 -24.32 7.67
CA GLU A 342 -13.37 -23.43 8.09
C GLU A 342 -13.01 -22.74 9.41
N LEU A 343 -12.99 -21.40 9.37
CA LEU A 343 -12.76 -20.55 10.54
C LEU A 343 -14.12 -20.07 11.06
N SER A 344 -14.66 -20.79 12.04
CA SER A 344 -15.89 -20.43 12.73
C SER A 344 -15.68 -19.23 13.64
N CYS A 345 -16.77 -18.50 13.92
CA CYS A 345 -16.78 -17.45 14.92
C CYS A 345 -16.24 -17.97 16.25
N MET A 346 -15.46 -17.13 16.95
CA MET A 346 -14.87 -17.48 18.24
C MET A 346 -15.86 -17.26 19.40
N GLU A 347 -17.01 -16.63 19.15
CA GLU A 347 -18.08 -16.45 20.12
C GLU A 347 -18.84 -17.77 20.30
N GLY A 348 -18.95 -18.27 21.54
CA GLY A 348 -19.36 -19.65 21.82
C GLY A 348 -20.80 -20.01 21.42
N SER A 349 -21.66 -19.02 21.14
CA SER A 349 -23.04 -19.23 20.69
C SER A 349 -23.25 -19.01 19.19
N CYS A 350 -22.22 -18.52 18.48
CA CYS A 350 -22.32 -18.17 17.07
C CYS A 350 -21.93 -19.37 16.18
N THR A 351 -22.71 -19.63 15.15
CA THR A 351 -22.46 -20.70 14.15
C THR A 351 -21.94 -20.17 12.82
N CYS A 352 -21.76 -18.85 12.71
CA CYS A 352 -21.25 -18.20 11.51
C CYS A 352 -19.74 -18.37 11.40
N SER A 353 -19.20 -18.19 10.19
CA SER A 353 -17.78 -18.16 9.92
C SER A 353 -17.29 -16.75 9.57
N PHE A 354 -15.97 -16.58 9.52
CA PHE A 354 -15.35 -15.36 9.03
C PHE A 354 -15.43 -15.28 7.50
N PRO A 355 -15.95 -14.18 6.92
CA PRO A 355 -15.94 -13.97 5.49
C PRO A 355 -14.52 -13.97 4.92
N THR A 356 -14.31 -14.52 3.72
CA THR A 356 -12.99 -14.52 3.06
C THR A 356 -12.40 -13.12 2.91
N SER A 357 -13.23 -12.10 2.66
CA SER A 357 -12.78 -10.71 2.58
C SER A 357 -12.16 -10.21 3.89
N GLU A 358 -12.62 -10.69 5.04
CA GLU A 358 -12.06 -10.34 6.34
C GLU A 358 -10.76 -11.11 6.60
N LEU A 359 -10.72 -12.38 6.20
CA LEU A 359 -9.51 -13.19 6.27
C LEU A 359 -8.37 -12.60 5.42
N GLU A 360 -8.64 -12.18 4.19
CA GLU A 360 -7.64 -11.60 3.28
C GLU A 360 -7.09 -10.25 3.77
N LYS A 361 -7.91 -9.46 4.47
CA LYS A 361 -7.49 -8.17 5.04
C LYS A 361 -6.59 -8.35 6.26
N VAL A 362 -6.81 -9.40 7.05
CA VAL A 362 -6.22 -9.53 8.39
C VAL A 362 -5.09 -10.55 8.43
N LEU A 363 -5.19 -11.66 7.69
CA LEU A 363 -4.23 -12.74 7.78
C LEU A 363 -2.94 -12.44 6.99
N PRO A 364 -1.77 -12.64 7.61
CA PRO A 364 -0.49 -12.69 6.91
C PRO A 364 -0.48 -13.68 5.75
N GLU A 365 0.26 -13.35 4.69
CA GLU A 365 0.30 -14.12 3.43
C GLU A 365 0.65 -15.60 3.64
N ASN A 366 1.57 -15.93 4.54
CA ASN A 366 1.96 -17.30 4.84
C ASN A 366 0.80 -18.15 5.41
N ILE A 367 -0.07 -17.55 6.22
CA ILE A 367 -1.23 -18.21 6.82
C ILE A 367 -2.35 -18.30 5.80
N LEU A 368 -2.59 -17.21 5.07
CA LEU A 368 -3.62 -17.13 4.04
C LEU A 368 -3.39 -18.14 2.91
N CYS A 369 -2.14 -18.28 2.43
CA CYS A 369 -1.77 -19.30 1.45
C CYS A 369 -2.09 -20.71 1.96
N LYS A 370 -1.77 -20.99 3.22
CA LYS A 370 -2.03 -22.29 3.84
C LYS A 370 -3.51 -22.54 4.06
N TYR A 371 -4.27 -21.51 4.43
CA TYR A 371 -5.73 -21.57 4.53
C TYR A 371 -6.35 -21.98 3.18
N TYR A 372 -5.94 -21.33 2.09
CA TYR A 372 -6.43 -21.66 0.75
C TYR A 372 -6.00 -23.06 0.28
N GLU A 373 -4.78 -23.49 0.62
CA GLU A 373 -4.34 -24.87 0.39
C GLU A 373 -5.27 -25.86 1.09
N ARG A 374 -5.59 -25.67 2.39
CA ARG A 374 -6.52 -26.54 3.13
C ARG A 374 -7.91 -26.55 2.53
N LYS A 375 -8.43 -25.37 2.17
CA LYS A 375 -9.76 -25.24 1.59
C LYS A 375 -9.87 -26.01 0.27
N ALA A 376 -8.85 -25.88 -0.58
CA ALA A 376 -8.76 -26.67 -1.81
C ALA A 376 -8.65 -28.17 -1.53
N GLU A 377 -7.86 -28.59 -0.53
CA GLU A 377 -7.76 -30.01 -0.13
C GLU A 377 -9.12 -30.57 0.32
N GLU A 378 -9.88 -29.82 1.11
CA GLU A 378 -11.20 -30.21 1.61
C GLU A 378 -12.24 -30.26 0.48
N GLU A 379 -12.27 -29.27 -0.41
CA GLU A 379 -13.17 -29.25 -1.58
C GLU A 379 -12.91 -30.44 -2.52
N VAL A 380 -11.63 -30.77 -2.76
CA VAL A 380 -11.25 -31.94 -3.58
C VAL A 380 -11.63 -33.25 -2.88
N ALA A 381 -11.43 -33.34 -1.55
CA ALA A 381 -11.84 -34.51 -0.79
C ALA A 381 -13.37 -34.70 -0.78
N ALA A 382 -14.15 -33.62 -0.67
CA ALA A 382 -15.61 -33.66 -0.70
C ALA A 382 -16.15 -34.04 -2.09
N ALA A 383 -15.54 -33.55 -3.16
CA ALA A 383 -15.97 -33.83 -4.53
C ALA A 383 -15.61 -35.23 -5.01
N CYS A 384 -14.47 -35.78 -4.55
CA CYS A 384 -13.86 -36.98 -5.10
C CYS A 384 -13.63 -38.08 -4.05
N ALA A 385 -14.41 -38.07 -2.97
CA ALA A 385 -14.15 -38.83 -1.73
C ALA A 385 -13.77 -40.31 -1.93
N ASP A 386 -14.37 -41.00 -2.91
CA ASP A 386 -14.15 -42.44 -3.14
C ASP A 386 -13.04 -42.76 -4.16
N GLU A 387 -12.60 -41.79 -4.97
CA GLU A 387 -11.62 -41.98 -6.06
C GLU A 387 -10.28 -41.27 -5.82
N LEU A 388 -10.23 -40.36 -4.84
CA LEU A 388 -9.02 -39.61 -4.50
C LEU A 388 -8.07 -40.43 -3.63
N VAL A 389 -6.95 -40.85 -4.21
CA VAL A 389 -5.84 -41.47 -3.47
C VAL A 389 -4.64 -40.53 -3.39
N ARG A 390 -3.93 -40.58 -2.26
CA ARG A 390 -2.65 -39.89 -2.12
C ARG A 390 -1.49 -40.87 -2.26
N CYS A 391 -0.47 -40.47 -2.99
CA CYS A 391 0.76 -41.25 -3.08
C CYS A 391 1.44 -41.32 -1.70
N PRO A 392 1.73 -42.52 -1.16
CA PRO A 392 2.36 -42.65 0.16
C PRO A 392 3.81 -42.13 0.21
N PHE A 393 4.44 -41.91 -0.94
CA PHE A 393 5.85 -41.48 -1.01
C PHE A 393 6.04 -39.97 -1.13
N CYS A 394 5.11 -39.26 -1.78
CA CYS A 394 5.23 -37.81 -2.03
C CYS A 394 3.94 -37.03 -1.70
N ASN A 395 2.95 -37.69 -1.12
CA ASN A 395 1.64 -37.15 -0.77
C ASN A 395 0.86 -36.52 -1.95
N PHE A 396 1.25 -36.85 -3.19
CA PHE A 396 0.61 -36.32 -4.38
C PHE A 396 -0.83 -36.85 -4.51
N PRO A 397 -1.86 -35.98 -4.59
CA PRO A 397 -3.24 -36.38 -4.78
C PRO A 397 -3.49 -36.78 -6.23
N ALA A 398 -4.17 -37.91 -6.44
CA ALA A 398 -4.50 -38.42 -7.76
C ALA A 398 -5.85 -39.15 -7.73
N LEU A 399 -6.62 -39.00 -8.80
CA LEU A 399 -7.86 -39.73 -8.99
C LEU A 399 -7.55 -41.09 -9.60
N LEU A 400 -8.09 -42.14 -9.00
CA LEU A 400 -8.04 -43.50 -9.50
C LEU A 400 -9.44 -43.97 -9.88
N ASP A 401 -9.59 -44.46 -11.11
CA ASP A 401 -10.78 -45.20 -11.50
C ASP A 401 -10.91 -46.47 -10.65
N SER A 402 -12.14 -46.84 -10.30
CA SER A 402 -12.48 -47.99 -9.45
C SER A 402 -11.97 -49.34 -9.98
N ASP A 403 -11.63 -49.43 -11.26
CA ASP A 403 -11.10 -50.64 -11.91
C ASP A 403 -9.57 -50.80 -11.78
N VAL A 404 -8.85 -49.79 -11.27
CA VAL A 404 -7.38 -49.77 -11.24
C VAL A 404 -6.84 -50.30 -9.90
N LYS A 405 -6.31 -51.53 -9.91
CA LYS A 405 -5.74 -52.20 -8.71
C LYS A 405 -4.32 -51.80 -8.35
N ARG A 406 -3.60 -51.10 -9.24
CA ARG A 406 -2.21 -50.67 -9.02
C ARG A 406 -2.13 -49.16 -9.24
N PHE A 407 -1.96 -48.42 -8.16
CA PHE A 407 -1.61 -47.01 -8.20
C PHE A 407 -0.19 -46.84 -8.75
N SER A 408 0.00 -45.89 -9.66
CA SER A 408 1.33 -45.43 -10.09
C SER A 408 1.32 -43.92 -10.02
N CYS A 409 2.19 -43.34 -9.21
CA CYS A 409 2.16 -41.92 -8.93
C CYS A 409 2.46 -41.11 -10.21
N PRO A 410 1.54 -40.24 -10.66
CA PRO A 410 1.74 -39.42 -11.86
C PRO A 410 2.74 -38.28 -11.65
N ASN A 411 3.16 -38.01 -10.40
CA ASN A 411 4.19 -37.02 -10.11
C ASN A 411 5.51 -37.38 -10.83
N PRO A 412 6.01 -36.53 -11.75
CA PRO A 412 7.24 -36.78 -12.51
C PRO A 412 8.48 -37.03 -11.64
N CYS A 413 8.49 -36.48 -10.42
CA CYS A 413 9.58 -36.60 -9.47
C CYS A 413 9.48 -37.84 -8.57
N CYS A 414 8.32 -38.51 -8.51
CA CYS A 414 8.11 -39.70 -7.69
C CYS A 414 8.09 -40.98 -8.53
N ARG A 415 7.15 -41.08 -9.49
CA ARG A 415 6.94 -42.23 -10.39
C ARG A 415 6.95 -43.63 -9.72
N LYS A 416 6.62 -43.69 -8.43
CA LYS A 416 6.54 -44.94 -7.64
C LYS A 416 5.13 -45.48 -7.53
#